data_AF-A0A7R8AP85-F1
#
_entry.id   AF-A0A7R8AP85-F1
#
_cell.length_a   1.000
_cell.length_b   1.000
_cell.length_c   1.000
_cell.angle_alpha   90.00
_cell.angle_beta   90.00
_cell.angle_gamma   90.00
#
_symmetry.space_group_name_H-M   'P 1'
#
loop_
_entity.id
_entity.type
_entity.pdbx_description
1 polymer ?
#
loop_
_entity_poly.entity_id
_entity_poly.type
_entity_poly.pdbx_seq_one_letter_code
_entity_poly.pdbx_strand_id
1 'polypeptide(L)' 'MSDIEKTLSNLSLQEKIRLLSGFDFWHTAALPHHQIPKIRFSDGRNGIQGTRFFAGVPQPVSPVARH' A
#
# COMPACT_ATOMS: atom_id res chain seq x y z
N MET A 1 2.06 0.12 20.26
CA MET A 1 1.05 0.27 19.19
C MET A 1 0.85 1.76 18.99
N SER A 2 0.95 2.28 17.76
CA SER A 2 0.68 3.69 17.47
C SER A 2 -0.78 3.99 17.78
N ASP A 3 -1.03 5.10 18.48
CA ASP A 3 -2.38 5.58 18.77
C ASP A 3 -2.96 6.21 17.50
N ILE A 4 -3.93 5.50 16.90
CA ILE A 4 -4.54 5.88 15.61
C ILE A 4 -5.29 7.21 15.75
N GLU A 5 -6.06 7.39 16.83
CA GLU A 5 -6.88 8.58 17.03
C GLU A 5 -6.02 9.82 17.27
N LYS A 6 -4.95 9.67 18.06
CA LYS A 6 -3.97 10.75 18.27
C LYS A 6 -3.24 11.11 16.98
N THR A 7 -2.98 10.14 16.11
CA THR A 7 -2.31 10.41 14.83
C THR A 7 -3.28 11.14 13.88
N LEU A 8 -4.52 10.67 13.77
CA LEU A 8 -5.56 11.26 12.92
C LEU A 8 -5.95 12.69 13.33
N SER A 9 -5.89 13.02 14.62
CA SER A 9 -6.18 14.38 15.09
C SER A 9 -5.09 15.39 14.73
N ASN A 10 -3.83 14.94 14.60
CA ASN A 10 -2.70 15.78 14.22
C ASN A 10 -2.54 15.99 12.70
N LEU A 11 -3.31 15.26 11.88
CA LEU A 11 -3.29 15.43 10.42
C LEU A 11 -4.10 16.63 9.96
N SER A 12 -3.53 17.42 9.04
CA SER A 12 -4.28 18.43 8.28
C SER A 12 -5.31 17.77 7.36
N LEU A 13 -6.30 18.55 6.92
CA LEU A 13 -7.33 18.06 6.00
C LEU A 13 -6.73 17.52 4.70
N GLN A 14 -5.70 18.19 4.16
CA GLN A 14 -5.02 17.78 2.93
C GLN A 14 -4.28 16.44 3.11
N GLU A 15 -3.65 16.22 4.26
CA GLU A 15 -3.00 14.95 4.58
C GLU A 15 -3.99 13.81 4.73
N LYS A 16 -5.17 14.07 5.33
CA LYS A 16 -6.26 13.09 5.40
C LYS A 16 -6.74 12.70 4.00
N ILE A 17 -6.97 13.67 3.12
CA ILE A 17 -7.38 13.42 1.73
C ILE A 17 -6.34 12.57 1.01
N ARG A 18 -5.04 12.85 1.20
CA ARG A 18 -3.95 12.09 0.58
C ARG A 18 -3.92 10.62 0.97
N LEU A 19 -4.32 10.27 2.19
CA LEU A 19 -4.36 8.88 2.65
C LEU A 19 -5.49 8.06 2.02
N LEU A 20 -6.52 8.71 1.45
CA LEU A 20 -7.67 8.05 0.82
C LEU A 20 -7.40 7.62 -0.62
N SER A 21 -6.26 7.99 -1.20
CA SER A 21 -5.89 7.64 -2.57
C SER A 21 -4.50 7.02 -2.63
N GLY A 22 -4.30 6.12 -3.59
CA GLY A 22 -2.97 5.62 -3.92
C GLY A 22 -2.09 6.77 -4.41
N PHE A 23 -0.85 6.83 -3.93
CA PHE A 23 0.16 7.74 -4.47
C PHE A 23 0.61 7.31 -5.87
N ASP A 24 0.73 6.00 -6.06
CA ASP A 24 0.91 5.36 -7.36
C ASP A 24 0.11 4.04 -7.39
N PHE A 25 0.18 3.31 -8.50
CA PHE A 25 -0.55 2.05 -8.71
C PHE A 25 -0.38 1.02 -7.59
N TRP A 26 0.72 1.08 -6.83
CA TRP A 26 1.07 0.05 -5.86
C TRP A 26 1.34 0.59 -4.47
N HIS A 27 1.15 1.88 -4.20
CA HIS A 27 1.55 2.43 -2.91
C HIS A 27 0.64 3.53 -2.37
N THR A 28 0.52 3.62 -1.04
CA THR A 28 -0.09 4.77 -0.36
C THR A 28 0.81 6.01 -0.39
N ALA A 29 0.26 7.18 -0.03
CA ALA A 29 1.05 8.35 0.30
C ALA A 29 1.76 8.19 1.65
N ALA A 30 3.04 8.55 1.71
CA ALA A 30 3.80 8.60 2.97
C ALA A 30 3.60 9.97 3.64
N LEU A 31 3.53 9.98 4.98
CA LEU A 31 3.54 11.20 5.80
C LEU A 31 4.64 11.07 6.88
N PRO A 32 5.91 11.33 6.52
CA PRO A 32 7.06 11.08 7.41
C PRO A 32 7.02 11.86 8.72
N HIS A 33 6.47 13.08 8.71
CA HIS A 33 6.32 13.92 9.91
C HIS A 33 5.39 13.30 10.96
N HIS A 34 4.44 12.46 10.53
CA HIS A 34 3.52 11.72 11.41
C HIS A 34 3.94 10.27 11.59
N GLN A 35 5.16 9.91 11.19
CA GLN A 35 5.70 8.55 11.22
C GLN A 35 4.85 7.53 10.44
N ILE A 36 4.13 7.99 9.41
CA ILE A 36 3.32 7.12 8.54
C ILE A 36 4.16 6.75 7.30
N PRO A 37 4.56 5.48 7.14
CA PRO A 37 5.37 5.04 6.01
C PRO A 37 4.52 4.87 4.74
N LYS A 38 5.21 4.74 3.61
CA LYS A 38 4.59 4.27 2.37
C LYS A 38 4.29 2.78 2.50
N ILE A 39 3.04 2.38 2.25
CA ILE A 39 2.64 0.97 2.23
C ILE A 39 2.62 0.51 0.78
N ARG A 40 3.16 -0.67 0.49
CA ARG A 40 3.15 -1.29 -0.84
C ARG A 40 2.08 -2.37 -0.93
N PHE A 41 1.33 -2.37 -2.01
CA PHE A 41 0.38 -3.39 -2.42
C PHE A 41 0.89 -4.14 -3.64
N SER A 42 0.40 -5.37 -3.81
CA SER A 42 0.69 -6.24 -4.94
C SER A 42 -0.47 -7.21 -5.08
N ASP A 43 -0.85 -7.54 -6.32
CA ASP A 43 -1.87 -8.55 -6.60
C ASP A 43 -1.41 -9.95 -6.18
N GLY A 44 -2.37 -10.81 -5.81
CA GLY A 44 -2.11 -11.95 -4.93
C GLY A 44 -2.89 -13.26 -5.12
N ARG A 45 -3.82 -13.41 -6.08
CA ARG A 45 -4.70 -14.61 -6.08
C ARG A 45 -3.95 -15.94 -6.22
N ASN A 46 -2.88 -15.99 -7.01
CA ASN A 46 -2.10 -17.20 -7.29
C ASN A 46 -0.58 -16.97 -7.16
N GLY A 47 -0.17 -16.05 -6.29
CA GLY A 47 1.22 -15.61 -6.21
C GLY A 47 1.29 -14.08 -6.15
N ILE A 48 2.43 -13.56 -5.71
CA ILE A 48 2.68 -12.13 -5.56
C ILE A 48 3.15 -11.60 -6.92
N GLN A 49 2.49 -10.60 -7.51
CA GLN A 49 2.92 -10.03 -8.79
C GLN A 49 4.10 -9.04 -8.66
N GLY A 50 4.16 -8.31 -7.55
CA GLY A 50 5.06 -7.17 -7.39
C GLY A 50 4.52 -5.90 -8.05
N THR A 51 5.41 -4.92 -8.26
CA THR A 51 5.02 -3.55 -8.65
C THR A 51 5.23 -3.23 -10.13
N ARG A 52 5.56 -4.23 -10.95
CA ARG A 52 5.87 -4.06 -12.38
C ARG A 52 5.25 -5.18 -13.19
N PHE A 53 4.53 -4.80 -14.25
CA PHE A 53 4.00 -5.76 -15.23
C PHE A 53 5.07 -6.21 -16.23
N PHE A 54 5.90 -5.28 -16.73
CA PHE A 54 7.00 -5.59 -17.65
C PHE A 54 8.34 -5.70 -16.90
N ALA A 55 9.16 -6.68 -17.28
CA ALA A 55 10.44 -6.99 -16.61
C ALA A 55 10.30 -7.08 -15.08
N GLY A 56 9.24 -7.77 -14.62
CA GLY A 56 8.97 -8.02 -13.21
C GLY A 56 10.01 -8.95 -12.58
N VAL A 57 10.11 -8.90 -11.25
CA VAL A 57 10.95 -9.84 -10.49
C VAL A 57 10.28 -11.22 -10.52
N PRO A 58 10.97 -12.32 -10.84
CA PRO A 58 10.36 -13.67 -10.81
C PRO A 58 9.79 -14.00 -9.42
N GLN A 59 8.57 -14.54 -9.38
CA GLN A 59 7.88 -14.89 -8.13
C GLN A 59 7.32 -16.32 -8.20
N PRO A 60 7.25 -17.05 -7.07
CA PRO A 60 6.59 -18.34 -7.01
C PRO A 60 5.08 -18.20 -7.25
N VAL A 61 4.53 -19.09 -8.08
CA VAL A 61 3.12 -19.11 -8.49
C VAL A 61 2.46 -20.37 -7.95
N SER A 62 1.32 -20.20 -7.28
CA SER A 62 0.49 -21.32 -6.80
C SER A 62 -0.59 -21.68 -7.82
N PRO A 63 -1.09 -22.93 -7.84
CA PRO A 63 -2.20 -23.31 -8.70
C PRO A 63 -3.44 -22.44 -8.47
N VAL A 64 -4.22 -22.19 -9.52
CA VAL A 64 -5.47 -21.43 -9.41
C VAL A 64 -6.54 -22.19 -8.62
N ALA A 65 -7.19 -21.50 -7.67
CA ALA A 65 -8.37 -22.04 -7.00
C ALA A 65 -9.47 -22.34 -8.03
N ARG A 66 -9.88 -23.62 -8.14
CA ARG A 66 -11.04 -24.04 -8.91
C ARG A 66 -12.32 -23.76 -8.11
N HIS A 67 -13.35 -23.30 -8.81
CA HIS A 67 -14.71 -23.12 -8.27
C HIS A 67 -15.39 -24.47 -8.00
#